data_AF-A0A0A2SQJ0-F1
#
_entry.id   AF-A0A0A2SQJ0-F1
#
_cell.length_a   1.000
_cell.length_b   1.000
_cell.length_c   1.000
_cell.angle_alpha   90.00
_cell.angle_beta   90.00
_cell.angle_gamma   90.00
#
_symmetry.space_group_name_H-M   'P 1'
#
loop_
_entity.id
_entity.type
_entity.pdbx_description
1 polymer ?
#
loop_
_entity_poly.entity_id
_entity_poly.type
_entity_poly.pdbx_seq_one_letter_code
_entity_poly.pdbx_strand_id
1 'polypeptide(L)'
;MPSLTCFNFRFTSNWPMLVLTASFIFMFISLGLWQIQRADEKTRMIAAQEKLAKQKPFLWGIEQKLPEQYQRISLQGIYLPDLFFLDNQHYQHQFGYNVLSPLLLSDDSIVMVDRGWVSGDMTRRTLPKIQTPNGKIEILGSVYFPSQKQWVLGPRFEKKGSKMTVLELVDEEILKQILQKKVYPFIIRLDKNEHFGFVREWKIVSMAPGRHFAYAVQWFAMALVILFIFVALNLKKK
;
A
#
# COMPACT_ATOMS: atom_id res chain seq x y z
N MET A 1 12.26 31.33 -40.87
CA MET A 1 12.31 31.44 -39.40
C MET A 1 11.25 32.44 -38.97
N PRO A 2 10.23 32.05 -38.20
CA PRO A 2 9.26 33.03 -37.69
C PRO A 2 9.97 33.91 -36.65
N SER A 3 10.00 35.22 -36.89
CA SER A 3 10.51 36.21 -35.94
C SER A 3 9.38 37.15 -35.56
N LEU A 4 9.01 37.17 -34.28
CA LEU A 4 8.10 38.16 -33.73
C LEU A 4 8.95 39.29 -33.14
N THR A 5 8.67 40.51 -33.58
CA THR A 5 9.35 41.71 -33.09
C THR A 5 8.40 42.43 -32.16
N CYS A 6 8.76 42.56 -30.89
CA CYS A 6 8.01 43.33 -29.91
C CYS A 6 9.00 44.25 -29.20
N PHE A 7 8.79 45.57 -29.31
CA PHE A 7 9.70 46.61 -28.78
C PHE A 7 11.15 46.47 -29.27
N ASN A 8 12.13 46.46 -28.34
CA ASN A 8 13.59 46.40 -28.56
C ASN A 8 14.18 44.97 -28.49
N PHE A 9 13.34 43.93 -28.54
CA PHE A 9 13.78 42.54 -28.48
C PHE A 9 13.33 41.76 -29.72
N ARG A 10 14.20 40.88 -30.22
CA ARG A 10 13.93 39.96 -31.32
C ARG A 10 13.88 38.54 -30.79
N PHE A 11 12.76 37.86 -30.98
CA PHE A 11 12.62 36.45 -30.66
C PHE A 11 12.97 35.58 -31.87
N THR A 12 14.00 34.74 -31.77
CA THR A 12 14.42 33.84 -32.87
C THR A 12 14.51 32.39 -32.40
N SER A 13 13.38 31.65 -32.47
CA SER A 13 13.37 30.23 -32.11
C SER A 13 13.54 29.33 -33.32
N ASN A 14 14.38 28.30 -33.15
CA ASN A 14 14.48 27.18 -34.08
C ASN A 14 13.36 26.17 -33.79
N TRP A 15 12.70 25.65 -34.82
CA TRP A 15 11.57 24.73 -34.66
C TRP A 15 11.89 23.47 -33.82
N PRO A 16 13.08 22.82 -33.95
CA PRO A 16 13.42 21.67 -33.10
C PRO A 16 13.47 22.01 -31.60
N MET A 17 13.98 23.21 -31.27
CA MET A 17 14.05 23.68 -29.88
C MET A 17 12.65 23.93 -29.30
N LEU A 18 11.74 24.48 -30.11
CA LEU A 18 10.35 24.69 -29.73
C LEU A 18 9.65 23.36 -29.44
N VAL A 19 9.77 22.38 -30.35
CA VAL A 19 9.17 21.06 -30.18
C VAL A 19 9.71 20.34 -28.94
N LEU A 20 11.02 20.37 -28.74
CA LEU A 20 11.65 19.75 -27.57
C LEU A 20 11.17 20.38 -26.26
N THR A 21 11.16 21.71 -26.20
CA THR A 21 10.70 22.47 -25.03
C THR A 21 9.24 22.16 -24.72
N ALA A 22 8.37 22.20 -25.74
CA ALA A 22 6.95 21.89 -25.59
C ALA A 22 6.73 20.46 -25.10
N SER A 23 7.49 19.49 -25.61
CA SER A 23 7.43 18.09 -25.17
C SER A 23 7.78 17.94 -23.68
N PHE A 24 8.87 18.55 -23.22
CA PHE A 24 9.25 18.51 -21.81
C PHE A 24 8.24 19.22 -20.90
N ILE A 25 7.74 20.39 -21.31
CA ILE A 25 6.70 21.11 -20.57
C ILE A 25 5.44 20.23 -20.45
N PHE A 26 5.01 19.62 -21.55
CA PHE A 26 3.87 18.72 -21.56
C PHE A 26 4.08 17.52 -20.64
N MET A 27 5.25 16.89 -20.69
CA MET A 27 5.62 15.78 -19.81
C MET A 27 5.57 16.18 -18.33
N PHE A 28 6.20 17.30 -17.95
CA PHE A 28 6.24 17.74 -16.55
C PHE A 28 4.87 18.17 -16.03
N ILE A 29 4.06 18.85 -16.84
CA ILE A 29 2.68 19.16 -16.47
C ILE A 29 1.89 17.87 -16.25
N SER A 30 2.02 16.90 -17.17
CA SER A 30 1.33 15.60 -17.07
C SER A 30 1.73 14.84 -15.79
N LEU A 31 3.02 14.83 -15.45
CA LEU A 31 3.53 14.23 -14.22
C LEU A 31 3.03 14.97 -12.97
N GLY A 32 2.96 16.29 -13.00
CA GLY A 32 2.40 17.09 -11.91
C GLY A 32 0.91 16.79 -11.65
N LEU A 33 0.11 16.71 -12.72
CA LEU A 33 -1.30 16.33 -12.64
C LEU A 33 -1.48 14.90 -12.11
N TRP A 34 -0.65 13.96 -12.58
CA TRP A 34 -0.65 12.58 -12.09
C TRP A 34 -0.34 12.50 -10.59
N GLN A 35 0.60 13.33 -10.10
CA GLN A 35 0.92 13.40 -8.68
C GLN A 35 -0.25 13.96 -7.84
N ILE A 36 -0.96 14.98 -8.33
CA ILE A 36 -2.18 15.49 -7.66
C ILE A 36 -3.23 14.39 -7.57
N GLN A 37 -3.49 13.68 -8.67
CA GLN A 37 -4.45 12.58 -8.68
C GLN A 37 -4.10 11.49 -7.65
N ARG A 38 -2.80 11.18 -7.49
CA ARG A 38 -2.35 10.23 -6.46
C ARG A 38 -2.52 10.77 -5.06
N ALA A 39 -2.28 12.05 -4.83
CA ALA A 39 -2.54 12.68 -3.54
C ALA A 39 -4.02 12.55 -3.15
N ASP A 40 -4.93 12.81 -4.09
CA ASP A 40 -6.38 12.69 -3.87
C ASP A 40 -6.81 11.25 -3.59
N GLU A 41 -6.29 10.28 -4.34
CA GLU A 41 -6.53 8.85 -4.10
C GLU A 41 -6.12 8.47 -2.67
N LYS A 42 -4.91 8.86 -2.25
CA LYS A 42 -4.41 8.56 -0.90
C LYS A 42 -5.22 9.25 0.18
N THR A 43 -5.66 10.48 -0.05
CA THR A 43 -6.51 11.24 0.88
C THR A 43 -7.85 10.53 1.07
N ARG A 44 -8.49 10.07 -0.01
CA ARG A 44 -9.76 9.32 0.07
C ARG A 44 -9.61 8.00 0.81
N MET A 45 -8.50 7.28 0.61
CA MET A 45 -8.22 6.03 1.34
C MET A 45 -8.11 6.27 2.85
N ILE A 46 -7.40 7.31 3.27
CA ILE A 46 -7.28 7.69 4.69
C ILE A 46 -8.64 8.08 5.26
N ALA A 47 -9.38 8.96 4.57
CA ALA A 47 -10.69 9.41 5.03
C ALA A 47 -11.71 8.25 5.15
N ALA A 48 -11.69 7.30 4.20
CA ALA A 48 -12.55 6.12 4.26
C ALA A 48 -12.25 5.24 5.48
N GLN A 49 -10.95 5.02 5.77
CA GLN A 49 -10.52 4.25 6.93
C GLN A 49 -10.88 4.97 8.24
N GLU A 50 -10.64 6.28 8.35
CA GLU A 50 -10.99 7.07 9.53
C GLU A 50 -12.50 7.08 9.80
N LYS A 51 -13.31 7.17 8.74
CA LYS A 51 -14.77 7.12 8.84
C LYS A 51 -15.24 5.79 9.40
N LEU A 52 -14.74 4.67 8.87
CA LEU A 52 -15.13 3.33 9.30
C LEU A 52 -14.54 2.95 10.67
N ALA A 53 -13.36 3.48 11.01
CA ALA A 53 -12.73 3.25 12.31
C ALA A 53 -13.58 3.79 13.49
N LYS A 54 -14.40 4.82 13.26
CA LYS A 54 -15.30 5.42 14.26
C LYS A 54 -16.63 4.68 14.41
N GLN A 55 -16.95 3.74 13.52
CA GLN A 55 -18.21 3.01 13.57
C GLN A 55 -18.14 1.88 14.61
N LYS A 56 -19.31 1.53 15.17
CA LYS A 56 -19.40 0.39 16.07
C LYS A 56 -19.03 -0.89 15.30
N PRO A 57 -18.23 -1.77 15.88
CA PRO A 57 -17.92 -3.06 15.28
C PRO A 57 -19.19 -3.86 15.02
N PHE A 58 -19.26 -4.50 13.88
CA PHE A 58 -20.37 -5.36 13.49
C PHE A 58 -20.01 -6.83 13.72
N LEU A 59 -20.91 -7.61 14.31
CA LEU A 59 -20.71 -9.05 14.47
C LEU A 59 -20.92 -9.73 13.12
N TRP A 60 -19.82 -10.11 12.48
CA TRP A 60 -19.84 -10.70 11.14
C TRP A 60 -20.01 -12.21 11.22
N GLY A 61 -20.90 -12.75 10.39
CA GLY A 61 -21.19 -14.18 10.27
C GLY A 61 -20.98 -14.70 8.85
N ILE A 62 -20.71 -15.99 8.72
CA ILE A 62 -20.37 -16.68 7.47
C ILE A 62 -21.43 -16.52 6.37
N GLU A 63 -22.71 -16.48 6.75
CA GLU A 63 -23.85 -16.34 5.82
C GLU A 63 -24.09 -14.90 5.36
N GLN A 64 -23.43 -13.93 5.99
CA GLN A 64 -23.61 -12.53 5.66
C GLN A 64 -22.76 -12.16 4.43
N LYS A 65 -23.12 -11.03 3.80
CA LYS A 65 -22.32 -10.48 2.70
C LYS A 65 -20.87 -10.22 3.16
N LEU A 66 -19.94 -10.32 2.21
CA LEU A 66 -18.55 -9.90 2.44
C LEU A 66 -18.51 -8.46 2.97
N PRO A 67 -17.70 -8.20 4.01
CA PRO A 67 -17.57 -6.88 4.59
C PRO A 67 -16.82 -5.92 3.64
N GLU A 68 -16.95 -4.63 3.90
CA GLU A 68 -16.28 -3.59 3.12
C GLU A 68 -14.82 -3.36 3.59
N GLN A 69 -13.99 -2.80 2.70
CA GLN A 69 -12.62 -2.39 3.04
C GLN A 69 -12.62 -1.43 4.24
N TYR A 70 -11.80 -1.73 5.26
CA TYR A 70 -11.69 -1.01 6.54
C TYR A 70 -12.89 -1.14 7.50
N GLN A 71 -13.92 -1.92 7.17
CA GLN A 71 -15.05 -2.15 8.07
C GLN A 71 -14.57 -2.86 9.35
N ARG A 72 -15.04 -2.38 10.51
CA ARG A 72 -14.75 -3.00 11.81
C ARG A 72 -15.73 -4.15 12.04
N ILE A 73 -15.20 -5.35 12.25
CA ILE A 73 -16.01 -6.53 12.54
C ILE A 73 -15.47 -7.31 13.75
N SER A 74 -16.38 -8.01 14.42
CA SER A 74 -16.06 -9.08 15.37
C SER A 74 -16.39 -10.42 14.72
N LEU A 75 -15.57 -11.45 14.96
CA LEU A 75 -15.79 -12.81 14.50
C LEU A 75 -15.22 -13.82 15.51
N GLN A 76 -15.80 -15.01 15.51
CA GLN A 76 -15.37 -16.10 16.39
C GLN A 76 -14.77 -17.25 15.58
N GLY A 77 -13.72 -17.86 16.12
CA GLY A 77 -13.06 -18.99 15.49
C GLY A 77 -11.98 -19.61 16.35
N ILE A 78 -11.18 -20.49 15.75
CA ILE A 78 -10.04 -21.15 16.40
C ILE A 78 -8.81 -20.90 15.55
N TYR A 79 -7.72 -20.41 16.14
CA TYR A 79 -6.48 -20.27 15.39
C TYR A 79 -5.90 -21.65 15.05
N LEU A 80 -5.52 -21.86 13.79
CA LEU A 80 -4.75 -23.03 13.41
C LEU A 80 -3.27 -22.82 13.82
N PRO A 81 -2.51 -23.90 14.02
CA PRO A 81 -1.12 -23.81 14.47
C PRO A 81 -0.15 -23.31 13.37
N ASP A 82 -0.61 -23.25 12.12
CA ASP A 82 0.14 -22.69 11.00
C ASP A 82 0.40 -21.20 11.19
N LEU A 83 1.59 -20.75 10.80
CA LEU A 83 2.04 -19.38 10.92
C LEU A 83 2.56 -18.88 9.58
N PHE A 84 2.12 -17.68 9.21
CA PHE A 84 2.55 -17.02 8.00
C PHE A 84 3.24 -15.70 8.37
N PHE A 85 4.37 -15.44 7.75
CA PHE A 85 5.17 -14.23 7.96
C PHE A 85 5.17 -13.43 6.67
N LEU A 86 4.44 -12.33 6.63
CA LEU A 86 4.48 -11.40 5.50
C LEU A 86 5.81 -10.63 5.57
N ASP A 87 6.66 -10.82 4.56
CA ASP A 87 8.00 -10.24 4.47
C ASP A 87 7.97 -8.75 4.09
N ASN A 88 9.14 -8.11 4.13
CA ASN A 88 9.40 -6.74 3.71
C ASN A 88 8.54 -5.70 4.46
N GLN A 89 8.21 -5.99 5.72
CA GLN A 89 7.49 -5.07 6.58
C GLN A 89 8.49 -4.24 7.40
N HIS A 90 8.20 -2.94 7.53
CA HIS A 90 9.06 -2.02 8.25
C HIS A 90 8.28 -1.26 9.30
N TYR A 91 8.83 -1.27 10.52
CA TYR A 91 8.33 -0.46 11.63
C TYR A 91 9.51 0.27 12.27
N GLN A 92 9.39 1.58 12.45
CA GLN A 92 10.44 2.45 13.03
C GLN A 92 11.86 2.21 12.46
N HIS A 93 11.98 2.11 11.13
CA HIS A 93 13.24 1.85 10.40
C HIS A 93 13.84 0.45 10.61
N GLN A 94 13.15 -0.42 11.34
CA GLN A 94 13.56 -1.81 11.53
C GLN A 94 12.80 -2.72 10.56
N PHE A 95 13.53 -3.67 9.98
CA PHE A 95 12.96 -4.74 9.17
C PHE A 95 12.25 -5.77 10.05
N GLY A 96 11.16 -6.32 9.54
CA GLY A 96 10.48 -7.43 10.18
C GLY A 96 9.33 -7.98 9.37
N TYR A 97 8.45 -8.68 10.07
CA TYR A 97 7.37 -9.47 9.47
C TYR A 97 6.03 -9.08 10.08
N ASN A 98 4.97 -9.03 9.29
CA ASN A 98 3.62 -9.13 9.85
C ASN A 98 3.28 -10.60 10.06
N VAL A 99 2.81 -10.94 11.26
CA VAL A 99 2.41 -12.30 11.60
C VAL A 99 0.95 -12.48 11.19
N LEU A 100 0.72 -13.34 10.21
CA LEU A 100 -0.61 -13.74 9.77
C LEU A 100 -0.92 -15.13 10.34
N SER A 101 -2.02 -15.23 11.09
CA SER A 101 -2.50 -16.49 11.64
C SER A 101 -3.86 -16.84 11.01
N PRO A 102 -4.01 -18.04 10.42
CA PRO A 102 -5.29 -18.54 9.94
C PRO A 102 -6.25 -18.78 11.11
N LEU A 103 -7.45 -18.20 11.02
CA LEU A 103 -8.55 -18.43 11.93
C LEU A 103 -9.58 -19.33 11.25
N LEU A 104 -9.77 -20.54 11.79
CA LEU A 104 -10.78 -21.49 11.34
C LEU A 104 -12.16 -21.09 11.87
N LEU A 105 -13.11 -20.95 10.95
CA LEU A 105 -14.51 -20.65 11.26
C LEU A 105 -15.34 -21.93 11.41
N SER A 106 -16.61 -21.79 11.79
CA SER A 106 -17.51 -22.93 12.05
C SER A 106 -17.90 -23.74 10.81
N ASP A 107 -17.74 -23.20 9.60
CA ASP A 107 -18.00 -23.87 8.32
C ASP A 107 -16.74 -24.48 7.69
N ASP A 108 -15.66 -24.62 8.47
CA ASP A 108 -14.35 -25.14 8.02
C ASP A 108 -13.60 -24.22 7.03
N SER A 109 -14.09 -22.99 6.82
CA SER A 109 -13.39 -21.95 6.07
C SER A 109 -12.40 -21.18 6.94
N ILE A 110 -11.47 -20.46 6.29
CA ILE A 110 -10.41 -19.71 6.95
C ILE A 110 -10.51 -18.23 6.62
N VAL A 111 -10.37 -17.40 7.65
CA VAL A 111 -10.04 -15.98 7.53
C VAL A 111 -8.63 -15.76 8.07
N MET A 112 -7.77 -15.09 7.31
CA MET A 112 -6.43 -14.76 7.79
C MET A 112 -6.49 -13.55 8.71
N VAL A 113 -5.80 -13.63 9.85
CA VAL A 113 -5.73 -12.54 10.83
C VAL A 113 -4.31 -12.00 10.87
N ASP A 114 -4.12 -10.74 10.50
CA ASP A 114 -2.90 -10.00 10.71
C ASP A 114 -2.84 -9.55 12.18
N ARG A 115 -1.99 -10.25 12.95
CA ARG A 115 -1.77 -9.99 14.38
C ARG A 115 -0.78 -8.86 14.62
N GLY A 116 -0.16 -8.31 13.57
CA GLY A 116 0.76 -7.19 13.63
C GLY A 116 2.22 -7.57 13.37
N TRP A 117 3.06 -6.55 13.47
CA TRP A 117 4.48 -6.59 13.13
C TRP A 117 5.34 -7.11 14.28
N VAL A 118 6.35 -7.93 13.92
CA VAL A 118 7.43 -8.40 14.80
C VAL A 118 8.77 -8.13 14.16
N SER A 119 9.79 -7.85 14.97
CA SER A 119 11.16 -7.68 14.49
C SER A 119 11.64 -8.95 13.80
N GLY A 120 12.20 -8.79 12.61
CA GLY A 120 12.92 -9.85 11.91
C GLY A 120 14.40 -9.81 12.23
N ASP A 121 15.08 -10.92 11.99
CA ASP A 121 16.54 -10.96 11.90
C ASP A 121 16.98 -10.39 10.55
N MET A 122 17.99 -9.51 10.55
CA MET A 122 18.51 -8.91 9.31
C MET A 122 19.09 -9.95 8.35
N THR A 123 19.61 -11.07 8.86
CA THR A 123 20.12 -12.15 8.00
C THR A 123 19.02 -13.04 7.42
N ARG A 124 17.76 -12.85 7.85
CA ARG A 124 16.58 -13.66 7.48
C ARG A 124 16.76 -15.17 7.68
N ARG A 125 17.71 -15.58 8.55
CA ARG A 125 18.02 -16.99 8.80
C ARG A 125 17.09 -17.60 9.85
N THR A 126 16.63 -16.77 10.79
CA THR A 126 15.75 -17.21 11.87
C THR A 126 14.43 -16.44 11.86
N LEU A 127 13.33 -17.18 11.99
CA LEU A 127 12.01 -16.58 12.17
C LEU A 127 11.73 -16.32 13.66
N PRO A 128 10.99 -15.25 13.99
CA PRO A 128 10.55 -14.99 15.34
C PRO A 128 9.70 -16.14 15.91
N LYS A 129 9.90 -16.47 17.18
CA LYS A 129 9.08 -17.49 17.87
C LYS A 129 7.74 -16.87 18.27
N ILE A 130 6.68 -17.32 17.62
CA ILE A 130 5.31 -16.84 17.85
C ILE A 130 4.53 -17.89 18.63
N GLN A 131 3.79 -17.44 19.63
CA GLN A 131 2.81 -18.27 20.33
C GLN A 131 1.42 -18.01 19.75
N THR A 132 0.69 -19.08 19.45
CA THR A 132 -0.69 -19.03 18.98
C THR A 132 -1.59 -19.52 20.10
N PRO A 133 -2.62 -18.76 20.50
CA PRO A 133 -3.53 -19.19 21.54
C PRO A 133 -4.34 -20.40 21.06
N ASN A 134 -4.64 -21.30 21.99
CA ASN A 134 -5.48 -22.47 21.73
C ASN A 134 -6.92 -22.21 22.15
N GLY A 135 -7.86 -22.87 21.48
CA GLY A 135 -9.29 -22.81 21.81
C GLY A 135 -10.06 -21.77 20.98
N LYS A 136 -11.36 -21.67 21.28
CA LYS A 136 -12.26 -20.71 20.63
C LYS A 136 -11.97 -19.30 21.16
N ILE A 137 -11.87 -18.34 20.26
CA ILE A 137 -11.64 -16.94 20.56
C ILE A 137 -12.58 -16.08 19.73
N GLU A 138 -13.06 -14.99 20.33
CA GLU A 138 -13.67 -13.87 19.62
C GLU A 138 -12.59 -12.82 19.37
N ILE A 139 -12.48 -12.35 18.13
CA ILE A 139 -11.53 -11.31 17.77
C ILE A 139 -12.23 -10.11 17.17
N LEU A 140 -11.72 -8.94 17.52
CA LEU A 140 -12.10 -7.66 16.93
C LEU A 140 -11.04 -7.20 15.94
N GLY A 141 -11.43 -6.68 14.78
CA GLY A 141 -10.47 -6.07 13.87
C GLY A 141 -11.11 -5.31 12.73
N SER A 142 -10.24 -4.73 11.90
CA SER A 142 -10.64 -4.05 10.66
C SER A 142 -10.35 -4.93 9.46
N VAL A 143 -11.32 -5.05 8.56
CA VAL A 143 -11.20 -5.78 7.30
C VAL A 143 -10.22 -5.08 6.37
N TYR A 144 -9.37 -5.87 5.73
CA TYR A 144 -8.44 -5.39 4.72
C TYR A 144 -8.38 -6.38 3.56
N PHE A 145 -8.68 -5.91 2.36
CA PHE A 145 -8.50 -6.60 1.10
C PHE A 145 -7.08 -6.30 0.59
N PRO A 146 -6.19 -7.30 0.53
CA PRO A 146 -4.85 -7.14 -0.04
C PRO A 146 -4.92 -6.69 -1.50
N SER A 147 -3.95 -5.88 -1.93
CA SER A 147 -3.89 -5.45 -3.32
C SER A 147 -3.38 -6.57 -4.22
N GLN A 148 -4.18 -6.95 -5.22
CA GLN A 148 -3.79 -7.96 -6.22
C GLN A 148 -2.77 -7.44 -7.25
N LYS A 149 -2.40 -6.15 -7.22
CA LYS A 149 -1.54 -5.50 -8.22
C LYS A 149 -0.07 -5.43 -7.81
N GLN A 150 0.36 -6.22 -6.83
CA GLN A 150 1.74 -6.25 -6.37
C GLN A 150 2.59 -7.16 -7.27
N TRP A 151 3.66 -6.58 -7.82
CA TRP A 151 4.68 -7.33 -8.53
C TRP A 151 5.66 -7.90 -7.52
N VAL A 152 5.86 -9.22 -7.57
CA VAL A 152 6.87 -9.91 -6.77
C VAL A 152 7.92 -10.50 -7.70
N LEU A 153 9.17 -10.14 -7.44
CA LEU A 153 10.33 -10.67 -8.14
C LEU A 153 10.83 -11.88 -7.34
N GLY A 154 10.53 -13.09 -7.81
CA GLY A 154 10.96 -14.33 -7.17
C GLY A 154 9.81 -15.21 -6.66
N PRO A 155 10.11 -16.20 -5.79
CA PRO A 155 9.10 -17.05 -5.18
C PRO A 155 8.10 -16.23 -4.37
N ARG A 156 6.80 -16.48 -4.55
CA ARG A 156 5.75 -15.76 -3.80
C ARG A 156 5.65 -16.19 -2.34
N PHE A 157 6.13 -17.40 -2.03
CA PHE A 157 6.19 -17.93 -0.68
C PHE A 157 7.38 -18.88 -0.51
N GLU A 158 7.82 -19.05 0.73
CA GLU A 158 8.86 -20.01 1.12
C GLU A 158 8.42 -20.75 2.39
N LYS A 159 8.40 -22.09 2.36
CA LYS A 159 8.12 -22.88 3.57
C LYS A 159 9.38 -22.95 4.44
N LYS A 160 9.25 -22.57 5.71
CA LYS A 160 10.31 -22.67 6.73
C LYS A 160 9.89 -23.72 7.77
N GLY A 161 10.17 -24.99 7.49
CA GLY A 161 9.74 -26.11 8.33
C GLY A 161 8.29 -26.53 8.06
N SER A 162 7.66 -27.21 9.02
CA SER A 162 6.36 -27.86 8.80
C SER A 162 5.15 -26.94 8.92
N LYS A 163 5.22 -25.89 9.76
CA LYS A 163 4.06 -25.03 10.09
C LYS A 163 4.33 -23.53 9.90
N MET A 164 5.49 -23.15 9.36
CA MET A 164 5.82 -21.74 9.13
C MET A 164 6.06 -21.49 7.65
N THR A 165 5.47 -20.42 7.13
CA THR A 165 5.63 -19.99 5.73
C THR A 165 5.92 -18.50 5.69
N VAL A 166 6.91 -18.09 4.91
CA VAL A 166 7.16 -16.69 4.58
C VAL A 166 6.41 -16.36 3.30
N LEU A 167 5.69 -15.25 3.29
CA LEU A 167 4.91 -14.75 2.17
C LEU A 167 5.47 -13.40 1.71
N GLU A 168 5.65 -13.21 0.41
CA GLU A 168 5.96 -11.88 -0.16
C GLU A 168 4.70 -11.03 -0.33
N LEU A 169 3.56 -11.68 -0.52
CA LEU A 169 2.27 -11.04 -0.70
C LEU A 169 1.16 -11.94 -0.12
N VAL A 170 0.02 -11.33 0.23
CA VAL A 170 -1.17 -12.07 0.66
C VAL A 170 -2.06 -12.33 -0.55
N ASP A 171 -2.16 -13.60 -0.94
CA ASP A 171 -2.93 -14.05 -2.10
C ASP A 171 -3.75 -15.28 -1.72
N GLU A 172 -5.04 -15.20 -2.06
CA GLU A 172 -6.05 -16.18 -1.71
C GLU A 172 -5.75 -17.56 -2.31
N GLU A 173 -5.29 -17.62 -3.55
CA GLU A 173 -5.02 -18.89 -4.25
C GLU A 173 -3.80 -19.59 -3.66
N ILE A 174 -2.76 -18.83 -3.29
CA ILE A 174 -1.59 -19.36 -2.58
C ILE A 174 -1.99 -19.91 -1.22
N LEU A 175 -2.80 -19.16 -0.47
CA LEU A 175 -3.25 -19.58 0.86
C LEU A 175 -4.15 -20.82 0.78
N LYS A 176 -5.07 -20.89 -0.20
CA LYS A 176 -5.89 -22.08 -0.48
C LYS A 176 -5.01 -23.29 -0.78
N GLN A 177 -3.98 -23.13 -1.61
CA GLN A 177 -3.07 -24.22 -1.97
C GLN A 177 -2.30 -24.74 -0.76
N ILE A 178 -1.84 -23.86 0.13
CA ILE A 178 -1.04 -24.24 1.31
C ILE A 178 -1.92 -24.86 2.40
N LEU A 179 -3.07 -24.27 2.68
CA LEU A 179 -3.97 -24.66 3.78
C LEU A 179 -4.96 -25.76 3.39
N GLN A 180 -5.13 -26.02 2.09
CA GLN A 180 -6.09 -27.00 1.53
C GLN A 180 -7.53 -26.77 2.02
N LYS A 181 -7.90 -25.51 2.26
CA LYS A 181 -9.22 -25.08 2.75
C LYS A 181 -9.67 -23.85 1.99
N LYS A 182 -10.98 -23.57 2.06
CA LYS A 182 -11.54 -22.33 1.53
C LYS A 182 -11.01 -21.15 2.37
N VAL A 183 -10.35 -20.19 1.72
CA VAL A 183 -9.83 -18.98 2.36
C VAL A 183 -10.62 -17.79 1.84
N TYR A 184 -11.05 -16.89 2.73
CA TYR A 184 -11.72 -15.65 2.33
C TYR A 184 -10.75 -14.66 1.65
N PRO A 185 -11.23 -13.81 0.72
CA PRO A 185 -10.42 -12.86 -0.04
C PRO A 185 -9.90 -11.66 0.78
N PHE A 186 -10.20 -11.58 2.07
CA PHE A 186 -9.82 -10.49 2.96
C PHE A 186 -9.08 -11.03 4.18
N ILE A 187 -8.34 -10.14 4.82
CA ILE A 187 -7.69 -10.38 6.11
C ILE A 187 -8.29 -9.48 7.18
N ILE A 188 -8.15 -9.89 8.44
CA ILE A 188 -8.51 -9.09 9.60
C ILE A 188 -7.24 -8.50 10.19
N ARG A 189 -7.11 -7.17 10.14
CA ARG A 189 -6.11 -6.47 10.94
C ARG A 189 -6.64 -6.36 12.36
N LEU A 190 -6.03 -7.11 13.27
CA LEU A 190 -6.46 -7.25 14.66
C LEU A 190 -6.49 -5.88 15.35
N ASP A 191 -7.55 -5.57 16.09
CA ASP A 191 -7.67 -4.28 16.79
C ASP A 191 -6.54 -4.10 17.81
N LYS A 192 -6.06 -2.86 18.04
CA LYS A 192 -4.91 -2.57 18.91
C LYS A 192 -5.12 -3.01 20.37
N ASN A 193 -6.36 -3.14 20.83
CA ASN A 193 -6.67 -3.51 22.22
C ASN A 193 -6.84 -5.02 22.41
N GLU A 194 -6.89 -5.81 21.33
CA GLU A 194 -7.04 -7.27 21.42
C GLU A 194 -5.81 -7.94 22.02
N HIS A 195 -6.02 -9.10 22.64
CA HIS A 195 -4.94 -9.92 23.17
C HIS A 195 -4.18 -10.65 22.04
N PHE A 196 -3.00 -11.17 22.37
CA PHE A 196 -2.18 -12.00 21.46
C PHE A 196 -1.76 -11.30 20.15
N GLY A 197 -1.85 -9.97 20.06
CA GLY A 197 -1.31 -9.17 18.97
C GLY A 197 0.13 -8.71 19.21
N PHE A 198 0.73 -8.14 18.18
CA PHE A 198 2.05 -7.52 18.17
C PHE A 198 1.92 -6.02 17.89
N VAL A 199 2.90 -5.41 17.21
CA VAL A 199 2.84 -4.00 16.83
C VAL A 199 1.80 -3.81 15.72
N ARG A 200 0.71 -3.12 16.03
CA ARG A 200 -0.50 -3.00 15.19
C ARG A 200 -0.67 -1.60 14.60
N GLU A 201 0.37 -1.11 13.95
CA GLU A 201 0.43 0.23 13.37
C GLU A 201 0.58 0.15 11.84
N TRP A 202 -0.48 -0.31 11.18
CA TRP A 202 -0.48 -0.44 9.72
C TRP A 202 -0.55 0.92 9.04
N LYS A 203 0.40 1.18 8.15
CA LYS A 203 0.32 2.32 7.24
C LYS A 203 -0.80 2.07 6.21
N ILE A 204 -1.80 2.93 6.18
CA ILE A 204 -2.88 2.87 5.17
C ILE A 204 -2.32 3.20 3.79
N VAL A 205 -1.39 4.15 3.74
CA VAL A 205 -0.71 4.57 2.51
C VAL A 205 0.80 4.58 2.76
N SER A 206 1.58 4.10 1.79
CA SER A 206 3.05 4.10 1.87
C SER A 206 3.64 5.52 1.78
N MET A 207 2.98 6.39 1.01
CA MET A 207 3.33 7.78 0.81
C MET A 207 2.16 8.69 1.19
N ALA A 208 2.40 9.62 2.12
CA ALA A 208 1.40 10.59 2.54
C ALA A 208 1.00 11.51 1.37
N PRO A 209 -0.28 11.96 1.29
CA PRO A 209 -0.75 12.85 0.23
C PRO A 209 0.11 14.11 0.06
N GLY A 210 0.56 14.70 1.17
CA GLY A 210 1.41 15.90 1.14
C GLY A 210 2.73 15.72 0.37
N ARG A 211 3.33 14.52 0.38
CA ARG A 211 4.53 14.23 -0.42
C ARG A 211 4.22 14.23 -1.91
N HIS A 212 3.09 13.66 -2.32
CA HIS A 212 2.64 13.71 -3.71
C HIS A 212 2.39 15.16 -4.16
N PHE A 213 1.76 16.00 -3.33
CA PHE A 213 1.62 17.43 -3.62
C PHE A 213 2.96 18.15 -3.76
N ALA A 214 3.92 17.90 -2.87
CA ALA A 214 5.25 18.48 -2.98
C ALA A 214 5.94 18.09 -4.30
N TYR A 215 5.84 16.83 -4.73
CA TYR A 215 6.34 16.39 -6.04
C TYR A 215 5.60 17.06 -7.20
N ALA A 216 4.29 17.28 -7.09
CA ALA A 216 3.54 18.00 -8.12
C ALA A 216 4.08 19.44 -8.31
N VAL A 217 4.32 20.15 -7.20
CA VAL A 217 4.93 21.50 -7.23
C VAL A 217 6.31 21.46 -7.88
N GLN A 218 7.13 20.46 -7.55
CA GLN A 218 8.45 20.29 -8.19
C GLN A 218 8.33 20.11 -9.70
N TRP A 219 7.40 19.28 -10.19
CA TRP A 219 7.18 19.10 -11.63
C TRP A 219 6.73 20.38 -12.32
N PHE A 220 5.80 21.12 -11.74
CA PHE A 220 5.38 22.40 -12.31
C PHE A 220 6.50 23.45 -12.29
N ALA A 221 7.32 23.48 -11.23
CA ALA A 221 8.49 24.36 -11.17
C ALA A 221 9.50 24.04 -12.28
N MET A 222 9.76 22.75 -12.55
CA MET A 222 10.63 22.34 -13.67
C MET A 222 10.06 22.78 -15.03
N ALA A 223 8.75 22.66 -15.24
CA ALA A 223 8.10 23.17 -16.45
C ALA A 223 8.29 24.69 -16.62
N LEU A 224 8.16 25.46 -15.53
CA LEU A 224 8.40 26.91 -15.53
C LEU A 224 9.86 27.26 -15.81
N VAL A 225 10.81 26.57 -15.18
CA VAL A 225 12.25 26.80 -15.40
C VAL A 225 12.61 26.56 -16.87
N ILE A 226 12.10 25.49 -17.49
CA ILE A 226 12.32 25.21 -18.90
C ILE A 226 11.71 26.29 -19.80
N LEU A 227 10.51 26.75 -19.46
CA LEU A 227 9.88 27.87 -20.17
C LEU A 227 10.75 29.15 -20.08
N PHE A 228 11.25 29.48 -18.89
CA PHE A 228 12.14 30.63 -18.70
C PHE A 228 13.45 30.51 -19.47
N ILE A 229 14.10 29.35 -19.42
CA ILE A 229 15.33 29.09 -20.18
C ILE A 229 15.07 29.22 -21.68
N PHE A 230 13.98 28.63 -22.17
CA PHE A 230 13.59 28.74 -23.58
C PHE A 230 13.37 30.20 -24.00
N VAL A 231 12.64 30.99 -23.20
CA VAL A 231 12.41 32.40 -23.47
C VAL A 231 13.73 33.19 -23.44
N ALA A 232 14.56 33.00 -22.41
CA ALA A 232 15.82 33.72 -22.24
C ALA A 232 16.82 33.44 -23.39
N LEU A 233 16.95 32.19 -23.82
CA LEU A 233 17.87 31.81 -24.92
C LEU A 233 17.42 32.33 -26.29
N ASN A 234 16.12 32.55 -26.47
CA ASN A 234 15.56 32.99 -27.74
C ASN A 234 15.26 34.49 -27.81
N LEU A 235 15.35 35.21 -26.67
CA LEU A 235 15.29 36.66 -26.60
C LEU A 235 16.67 37.27 -26.92
N LYS A 236 16.77 38.00 -28.02
CA LYS A 236 17.94 38.83 -28.35
C LYS A 236 17.60 40.30 -28.19
N LYS A 237 18.44 41.05 -27.49
CA LYS A 237 18.36 42.52 -27.50
C LYS A 237 18.73 43.00 -28.90
N LYS A 238 17.89 43.85 -29.48
CA LYS A 238 18.08 44.39 -30.83
C LYS A 238 19.29 45.31 -30.89
#